data_AF-A0A3E4Q6M6-F1
#
_entry.id   AF-A0A3E4Q6M6-F1
#
_cell.length_a   1.000
_cell.length_b   1.000
_cell.length_c   1.000
_cell.angle_alpha   90.00
_cell.angle_beta   90.00
_cell.angle_gamma   90.00
#
_symmetry.space_group_name_H-M   'P 1'
#
loop_
_entity.id
_entity.type
_entity.pdbx_description
1 polymer ?
#
loop_
_entity_poly.entity_id
_entity_poly.type
_entity_poly.pdbx_seq_one_letter_code
_entity_poly.pdbx_strand_id
1 'polypeptide(L)'
;MVALNIGNGFMDAIQWKGLSSLSESASTSEGAEVAFTVNFTPKLIPVKISINPVVSVSHSINRNNYALQDVDGDGYLDIVESDKESELKVTRSAIGRTNMLKSVTNSLGGTFTLDYEHSTPTYGLPGGKWVMSSVTIDDGIRDDGPMMKTMFAYSDGQKDRHEREFLGFGKVVTKNIDTEQGESAVYRQAVQLYDVSTYYAQGNELGTSVEDAKGNKYTETRNEYDGYYLTANGDKYTFTKQKKLCS
;
A
#
# COMPACT_ATOMS: atom_id res chain seq x y z
N MET A 1 -4.36 -10.39 25.21
CA MET A 1 -4.83 -11.62 24.53
C MET A 1 -5.72 -11.18 23.37
N VAL A 2 -5.63 -11.85 22.22
CA VAL A 2 -6.45 -11.59 21.03
C VAL A 2 -7.13 -12.88 20.61
N ALA A 3 -8.29 -12.80 19.98
CA ALA A 3 -8.99 -13.97 19.45
C ALA A 3 -9.30 -13.74 17.97
N LEU A 4 -9.08 -14.75 17.13
CA LEU A 4 -9.36 -14.67 15.70
C LEU A 4 -10.84 -14.95 15.44
N ASN A 5 -11.49 -14.08 14.68
CA ASN A 5 -12.85 -14.31 14.20
C ASN A 5 -12.81 -15.31 13.04
N ILE A 6 -13.54 -16.43 13.16
CA ILE A 6 -13.61 -17.51 12.17
C ILE A 6 -14.96 -17.55 11.43
N GLY A 7 -15.75 -16.48 11.53
CA GLY A 7 -17.04 -16.31 10.85
C GLY A 7 -18.24 -16.80 11.67
N ASN A 8 -18.11 -17.90 12.41
CA ASN A 8 -19.15 -18.45 13.29
C ASN A 8 -18.85 -18.29 14.79
N GLY A 9 -17.78 -17.57 15.14
CA GLY A 9 -17.33 -17.38 16.51
C GLY A 9 -15.89 -16.89 16.58
N PHE A 10 -15.32 -16.93 17.77
CA PHE A 10 -13.91 -16.64 18.01
C PHE A 10 -13.19 -17.91 18.42
N MET A 11 -11.96 -18.07 17.91
CA MET A 11 -11.04 -19.08 18.42
C MET A 11 -10.63 -18.77 19.87
N ASP A 12 -10.02 -19.75 20.52
CA ASP A 12 -9.37 -19.54 21.81
C ASP A 12 -8.41 -18.36 21.76
N ALA A 13 -8.42 -17.57 22.83
CA ALA A 13 -7.60 -16.39 22.91
C ALA A 13 -6.11 -16.77 22.89
N ILE A 14 -5.37 -16.17 21.97
CA ILE A 14 -3.93 -16.32 21.82
C ILE A 14 -3.21 -15.09 22.36
N GLN A 15 -2.00 -15.29 22.89
CA GLN A 15 -1.11 -14.19 23.19
C GLN A 15 -0.42 -13.75 21.89
N TRP A 16 -0.71 -12.53 21.43
CA TRP A 16 0.03 -11.94 20.32
C TRP A 16 1.44 -11.61 20.81
N LYS A 17 2.45 -12.29 20.26
CA LYS A 17 3.85 -12.09 20.64
C LYS A 17 4.28 -10.65 20.36
N GLY A 18 4.78 -9.96 21.38
CA GLY A 18 5.24 -8.56 21.29
C GLY A 18 4.16 -7.50 21.55
N LEU A 19 2.88 -7.89 21.63
CA LEU A 19 1.79 -6.95 21.93
C LEU A 19 1.60 -6.82 23.45
N SER A 20 1.82 -5.61 23.98
CA SER A 20 1.65 -5.28 25.41
C SER A 20 0.36 -4.50 25.69
N SER A 21 -0.10 -3.68 24.74
CA SER A 21 -1.35 -2.93 24.78
C SER A 21 -2.00 -2.86 23.39
N LEU A 22 -3.22 -2.34 23.28
CA LEU A 22 -3.84 -1.99 22.00
C LEU A 22 -3.70 -0.50 21.67
N SER A 23 -3.75 0.34 22.71
CA SER A 23 -3.52 1.77 22.64
C SER A 23 -3.18 2.29 24.04
N GLU A 24 -2.25 3.23 24.14
CA GLU A 24 -1.92 3.89 25.40
C GLU A 24 -1.52 5.34 25.13
N SER A 25 -2.13 6.28 25.85
CA SER A 25 -1.81 7.70 25.77
C SER A 25 -1.58 8.30 27.15
N ALA A 26 -0.63 9.21 27.26
CA ALA A 26 -0.37 10.00 28.45
C ALA A 26 -0.51 11.49 28.12
N SER A 27 -1.19 12.25 28.98
CA SER A 27 -1.30 13.70 28.86
C SER A 27 -0.71 14.38 30.08
N THR A 28 0.09 15.42 29.88
CA THR A 28 0.51 16.34 30.94
C THR A 28 -0.09 17.71 30.65
N SER A 29 -0.65 18.35 31.68
CA SER A 29 -1.23 19.68 31.58
C SER A 29 -0.71 20.55 32.71
N GLU A 30 -0.17 21.70 32.35
CA GLU A 30 0.23 22.76 33.27
C GLU A 30 -0.65 23.98 33.02
N GLY A 31 -1.19 24.58 34.07
CA GLY A 31 -2.04 25.75 33.95
C GLY A 31 -1.88 26.68 35.14
N ALA A 32 -1.92 27.98 34.88
CA ALA A 32 -1.97 29.01 35.89
C ALA A 32 -3.15 29.94 35.59
N GLU A 33 -3.95 30.22 36.61
CA GLU A 33 -5.09 31.14 36.53
C GLU A 33 -4.89 32.26 37.54
N VAL A 34 -5.04 33.50 37.07
CA VAL A 34 -5.09 34.68 37.92
C VAL A 34 -6.43 35.38 37.70
N ALA A 35 -7.21 35.47 38.77
CA ALA A 35 -8.48 36.16 38.80
C ALA A 35 -8.46 37.21 39.92
N PHE A 36 -9.01 38.39 39.66
CA PHE A 36 -9.24 39.39 40.69
C PHE A 36 -10.58 40.09 40.48
N THR A 37 -11.23 40.50 41.57
CA THR A 37 -12.54 41.17 41.54
C THR A 37 -12.37 42.64 41.88
N VAL A 38 -12.79 43.53 40.99
CA VAL A 38 -12.88 44.97 41.27
C VAL A 38 -14.34 45.36 41.42
N ASN A 39 -14.70 45.81 42.61
CA ASN A 39 -16.03 46.36 42.90
C ASN A 39 -15.95 47.89 42.91
N PHE A 40 -16.81 48.55 42.14
CA PHE A 40 -16.98 50.00 42.25
C PHE A 40 -18.46 50.35 42.34
N THR A 41 -18.75 51.37 43.15
CA THR A 41 -20.11 51.92 43.32
C THR A 41 -20.06 53.39 42.86
N PRO A 42 -20.68 53.75 41.73
CA PRO A 42 -20.70 55.14 41.26
C PRO A 42 -21.38 56.06 42.28
N LYS A 43 -20.82 57.23 42.55
CA LYS A 43 -21.32 58.15 43.59
C LYS A 43 -22.72 58.73 43.31
N LEU A 44 -23.21 58.67 42.08
CA LEU A 44 -24.51 59.24 41.69
C LEU A 44 -25.67 58.23 41.66
N ILE A 45 -25.40 56.91 41.70
CA ILE A 45 -26.44 55.89 41.54
C ILE A 45 -26.12 54.72 42.49
N PRO A 46 -27.06 54.24 43.33
CA PRO A 46 -26.80 53.19 44.33
C PRO A 46 -26.76 51.78 43.70
N VAL A 47 -25.89 51.58 42.70
CA VAL A 47 -25.69 50.31 42.01
C VAL A 47 -24.24 49.87 42.19
N LYS A 48 -24.05 48.62 42.63
CA LYS A 48 -22.71 48.01 42.73
C LYS A 48 -22.37 47.32 41.43
N ILE A 49 -21.22 47.66 40.85
CA ILE A 49 -20.70 47.05 39.64
C ILE A 49 -19.44 46.27 40.00
N SER A 50 -19.41 44.99 39.62
CA SER A 50 -18.30 44.07 39.87
C SER A 50 -17.71 43.62 38.55
N ILE A 51 -16.40 43.82 38.37
CA ILE A 51 -15.65 43.36 37.21
C ILE A 51 -14.70 42.26 37.66
N ASN A 52 -14.75 41.10 37.02
CA ASN A 52 -13.93 39.93 37.33
C ASN A 52 -13.12 39.54 36.09
N PRO A 53 -12.02 40.25 35.76
CA PRO A 53 -11.11 39.78 34.74
C PRO A 53 -10.44 38.47 35.18
N VAL A 54 -10.36 37.53 34.25
CA VAL A 54 -9.65 36.25 34.41
C VAL A 54 -8.62 36.17 33.29
N VAL A 55 -7.37 35.87 33.65
CA VAL A 55 -6.33 35.51 32.70
C VAL A 55 -5.84 34.12 33.05
N SER A 56 -5.98 33.20 32.11
CA SER A 56 -5.49 31.83 32.22
C SER A 56 -4.44 31.56 31.16
N VAL A 57 -3.33 30.94 31.54
CA VAL A 57 -2.37 30.33 30.61
C VAL A 57 -2.37 28.84 30.87
N SER A 58 -2.59 28.05 29.83
CA SER A 58 -2.52 26.60 29.91
C SER A 58 -1.64 26.04 28.79
N HIS A 59 -0.81 25.07 29.15
CA HIS A 59 -0.05 24.22 28.25
C HIS A 59 -0.50 22.78 28.48
N SER A 60 -0.87 22.09 27.40
CA SER A 60 -1.20 20.67 27.44
C SER A 60 -0.43 19.95 26.35
N ILE A 61 0.20 18.83 26.71
CA ILE A 61 0.86 17.93 25.79
C ILE A 61 0.15 16.58 25.91
N ASN A 62 -0.28 16.03 24.78
CA ASN A 62 -0.80 14.68 24.67
C ASN A 62 0.22 13.81 23.93
N ARG A 63 0.48 12.64 24.47
CA ARG A 63 1.48 11.69 23.96
C ARG A 63 0.84 10.33 23.76
N ASN A 64 0.94 9.79 22.55
CA ASN A 64 0.56 8.42 22.27
C ASN A 64 1.79 7.53 22.54
N ASN A 65 1.77 6.77 23.63
CA ASN A 65 2.87 5.90 24.04
C ASN A 65 2.83 4.56 23.30
N TYR A 66 1.64 4.10 22.91
CA TYR A 66 1.45 2.82 22.23
C TYR A 66 0.31 2.90 21.21
N ALA A 67 0.57 2.50 19.98
CA ALA A 67 -0.44 2.41 18.94
C ALA A 67 -0.20 1.25 17.99
N LEU A 68 -1.29 0.75 17.41
CA LEU A 68 -1.24 -0.13 16.25
C LEU A 68 -1.50 0.69 15.00
N GLN A 69 -0.51 0.77 14.12
CA GLN A 69 -0.58 1.55 12.89
C GLN A 69 0.26 0.88 11.81
N ASP A 70 -0.27 0.79 10.59
CA ASP A 70 0.50 0.37 9.42
C ASP A 70 1.45 1.51 9.01
N VAL A 71 2.75 1.34 9.23
CA VAL A 71 3.76 2.39 9.01
C VAL A 71 4.44 2.25 7.64
N ASP A 72 4.57 1.04 7.08
CA ASP A 72 5.19 0.80 5.76
C ASP A 72 4.17 0.60 4.66
N GLY A 73 2.88 0.63 4.98
CA GLY A 73 1.80 0.51 4.03
C GLY A 73 1.67 -0.90 3.47
N ASP A 74 2.07 -1.95 4.18
CA ASP A 74 1.98 -3.34 3.70
C ASP A 74 0.59 -3.99 3.92
N GLY A 75 -0.31 -3.25 4.56
CA GLY A 75 -1.67 -3.67 4.89
C GLY A 75 -1.80 -4.34 6.25
N TYR A 76 -0.71 -4.48 7.01
CA TYR A 76 -0.70 -5.05 8.35
C TYR A 76 -0.37 -4.00 9.41
N LEU A 77 -0.92 -4.19 10.61
CA LEU A 77 -0.66 -3.28 11.72
C LEU A 77 0.74 -3.52 12.30
N ASP A 78 1.53 -2.46 12.37
CA ASP A 78 2.78 -2.42 13.13
C ASP A 78 2.53 -1.91 14.55
N ILE A 79 3.43 -2.29 15.45
CA ILE A 79 3.46 -1.75 16.81
C ILE A 79 4.32 -0.49 16.80
N VAL A 80 3.73 0.62 17.22
CA VAL A 80 4.39 1.92 17.36
C VAL A 80 4.43 2.29 18.83
N GLU A 81 5.65 2.42 19.36
CA GLU A 81 5.90 2.72 20.77
C GLU A 81 6.73 3.99 20.92
N SER A 82 6.43 4.77 21.95
CA SER A 82 7.21 5.95 22.31
C SER A 82 7.27 6.07 23.83
N ASP A 83 8.41 5.70 24.41
CA ASP A 83 8.66 5.80 25.87
C ASP A 83 9.35 7.11 26.27
N LYS A 84 10.16 7.72 25.37
CA LYS A 84 10.74 9.07 25.54
C LYS A 84 10.43 10.02 24.38
N GLU A 85 10.35 11.33 24.66
CA GLU A 85 9.92 12.36 23.69
C GLU A 85 10.74 12.37 22.39
N SER A 86 12.02 11.99 22.46
CA SER A 86 12.94 11.95 21.33
C SER A 86 13.03 10.58 20.63
N GLU A 87 12.15 9.64 20.93
CA GLU A 87 12.25 8.26 20.44
C GLU A 87 10.90 7.72 19.96
N LEU A 88 10.92 7.14 18.76
CA LEU A 88 9.84 6.37 18.18
C LEU A 88 10.39 5.01 17.78
N LYS A 89 9.82 3.95 18.35
CA LYS A 89 10.19 2.57 18.04
C LYS A 89 9.06 1.94 17.25
N VAL A 90 9.41 1.34 16.12
CA VAL A 90 8.47 0.63 15.26
C VAL A 90 8.87 -0.84 15.23
N THR A 91 7.95 -1.71 15.63
CA THR A 91 8.10 -3.16 15.50
C THR A 91 7.19 -3.63 14.37
N ARG A 92 7.80 -4.04 13.27
CA ARG A 92 7.08 -4.46 12.05
C ARG A 92 6.28 -5.73 12.26
N SER A 93 5.13 -5.82 11.61
CA SER A 93 4.35 -7.03 11.51
C SER A 93 5.17 -8.17 10.87
N ALA A 94 5.05 -9.37 11.44
CA ALA A 94 5.66 -10.58 10.88
C ALA A 94 4.69 -11.36 9.95
N ILE A 95 3.51 -10.80 9.66
CA ILE A 95 2.47 -11.45 8.87
C ILE A 95 2.91 -11.61 7.40
N GLY A 96 3.52 -10.57 6.81
CA GLY A 96 4.10 -10.62 5.45
C GLY A 96 3.22 -11.34 4.43
N ARG A 97 3.80 -12.25 3.63
CA ARG A 97 3.10 -13.01 2.58
C ARG A 97 2.25 -14.19 3.06
N THR A 98 1.62 -14.11 4.24
CA THR A 98 0.73 -15.17 4.72
C THR A 98 -0.56 -15.27 3.90
N ASN A 99 -1.19 -16.45 3.89
CA ASN A 99 -2.42 -16.74 3.14
C ASN A 99 -2.30 -16.53 1.61
N MET A 100 -1.08 -16.57 1.06
CA MET A 100 -0.81 -16.55 -0.37
C MET A 100 -0.47 -17.95 -0.89
N LEU A 101 -0.83 -18.25 -2.14
CA LEU A 101 -0.56 -19.54 -2.77
C LEU A 101 0.96 -19.73 -2.95
N LYS A 102 1.57 -20.64 -2.18
CA LYS A 102 3.01 -20.88 -2.29
C LYS A 102 3.39 -21.87 -3.38
N SER A 103 2.63 -22.95 -3.55
CA SER A 103 3.00 -24.02 -4.47
C SER A 103 1.80 -24.87 -4.86
N VAL A 104 1.85 -25.40 -6.08
CA VAL A 104 0.89 -26.37 -6.60
C VAL A 104 1.67 -27.52 -7.22
N THR A 105 1.30 -28.74 -6.86
CA THR A 105 1.83 -29.98 -7.46
C THR A 105 0.72 -30.64 -8.28
N ASN A 106 1.03 -31.00 -9.52
CA ASN A 106 0.10 -31.70 -10.40
C ASN A 106 0.17 -33.22 -10.19
N SER A 107 -0.78 -33.96 -10.77
CA SER A 107 -0.85 -35.42 -10.65
C SER A 107 0.28 -36.19 -11.35
N LEU A 108 1.04 -35.51 -12.21
CA LEU A 108 2.16 -36.09 -12.95
C LEU A 108 3.50 -35.90 -12.23
N GLY A 109 3.52 -35.23 -11.07
CA GLY A 109 4.71 -34.99 -10.25
C GLY A 109 5.38 -33.63 -10.47
N GLY A 110 4.96 -32.86 -11.47
CA GLY A 110 5.45 -31.50 -11.69
C GLY A 110 4.90 -30.51 -10.67
N THR A 111 5.70 -29.52 -10.30
CA THR A 111 5.39 -28.50 -9.29
C THR A 111 5.79 -27.12 -9.78
N PHE A 112 4.97 -26.11 -9.49
CA PHE A 112 5.44 -24.73 -9.51
C PHE A 112 5.39 -24.12 -8.12
N THR A 113 6.38 -23.30 -7.80
CA THR A 113 6.51 -22.55 -6.56
C THR A 113 6.48 -21.07 -6.86
N LEU A 114 5.64 -20.34 -6.15
CA LEU A 114 5.48 -18.89 -6.28
C LEU A 114 6.16 -18.21 -5.10
N ASP A 115 6.73 -17.05 -5.38
CA ASP A 115 7.11 -16.11 -4.34
C ASP A 115 6.48 -14.73 -4.57
N TYR A 116 6.39 -13.95 -3.49
CA TYR A 116 5.74 -12.64 -3.47
C TYR A 116 6.57 -11.61 -2.73
N GLU A 117 6.42 -10.36 -3.16
CA GLU A 117 6.97 -9.18 -2.50
C GLU A 117 5.94 -8.06 -2.43
N HIS A 118 6.09 -7.18 -1.45
CA HIS A 118 5.28 -5.97 -1.38
C HIS A 118 5.93 -4.87 -2.20
N SER A 119 5.18 -4.32 -3.17
CA SER A 119 5.65 -3.16 -3.93
C SER A 119 5.73 -1.92 -3.05
N THR A 120 6.76 -1.10 -3.27
CA THR A 120 6.98 0.11 -2.49
C THR A 120 5.79 1.08 -2.67
N PRO A 121 5.17 1.56 -1.58
CA PRO A 121 4.12 2.56 -1.68
C PRO A 121 4.63 3.84 -2.35
N THR A 122 3.80 4.40 -3.24
CA THR A 122 4.07 5.67 -3.91
C THR A 122 2.88 6.61 -3.77
N TYR A 123 3.03 7.85 -4.21
CA TYR A 123 1.88 8.77 -4.27
C TYR A 123 0.77 8.26 -5.20
N GLY A 124 1.16 7.62 -6.33
CA GLY A 124 0.27 7.03 -7.31
C GLY A 124 -0.39 5.74 -6.81
N LEU A 125 0.33 4.94 -6.03
CA LEU A 125 -0.18 3.73 -5.37
C LEU A 125 0.06 3.79 -3.86
N PRO A 126 -0.77 4.54 -3.10
CA PRO A 126 -0.68 4.56 -1.65
C PRO A 126 -0.97 3.17 -1.07
N GLY A 127 -0.10 2.71 -0.16
CA GLY A 127 -0.20 1.38 0.46
C GLY A 127 0.25 0.22 -0.42
N GLY A 128 0.92 0.48 -1.55
CA GLY A 128 1.51 -0.58 -2.38
C GLY A 128 0.55 -1.71 -2.77
N LYS A 129 1.13 -2.85 -3.12
CA LYS A 129 0.46 -4.12 -3.46
C LYS A 129 1.43 -5.28 -3.26
N TRP A 130 0.93 -6.38 -2.71
CA TRP A 130 1.57 -7.67 -2.81
C TRP A 130 1.51 -8.18 -4.25
N VAL A 131 2.67 -8.45 -4.84
CA VAL A 131 2.84 -8.90 -6.23
C VAL A 131 3.68 -10.17 -6.28
N MET A 132 3.46 -11.01 -7.29
CA MET A 132 4.26 -12.21 -7.49
C MET A 132 5.67 -11.81 -7.93
N SER A 133 6.68 -12.07 -7.10
CA SER A 133 8.07 -11.71 -7.38
C SER A 133 8.79 -12.78 -8.21
N SER A 134 8.40 -14.05 -8.07
CA SER A 134 8.97 -15.12 -8.88
C SER A 134 8.08 -16.35 -9.02
N VAL A 135 8.36 -17.14 -10.06
CA VAL A 135 7.86 -18.50 -10.24
C VAL A 135 9.02 -19.41 -10.59
N THR A 136 9.11 -20.54 -9.89
CA THR A 136 10.04 -21.64 -10.20
C THR A 136 9.24 -22.87 -10.59
N ILE A 137 9.58 -23.49 -11.71
CA ILE A 137 8.91 -24.66 -12.27
C ILE A 137 9.88 -25.85 -12.22
N ASP A 138 9.43 -26.93 -11.58
CA ASP A 138 10.00 -28.28 -11.61
C ASP A 138 9.00 -29.14 -12.40
N ASP A 139 9.38 -29.68 -13.55
CA ASP A 139 8.48 -30.50 -14.37
C ASP A 139 8.31 -31.94 -13.85
N GLY A 140 9.03 -32.29 -12.78
CA GLY A 140 8.96 -33.60 -12.12
C GLY A 140 9.86 -34.66 -12.76
N ILE A 141 10.54 -34.34 -13.87
CA ILE A 141 11.53 -35.21 -14.50
C ILE A 141 12.88 -34.96 -13.79
N ARG A 142 13.69 -36.02 -13.73
CA ARG A 142 15.02 -35.97 -13.09
C ARG A 142 16.08 -36.17 -14.17
N ASP A 143 17.23 -35.52 -13.96
CA ASP A 143 18.42 -35.59 -14.81
C ASP A 143 18.27 -35.02 -16.24
N ASP A 144 17.31 -34.13 -16.48
CA ASP A 144 17.03 -33.53 -17.80
C ASP A 144 17.35 -32.04 -17.91
N GLY A 145 17.73 -31.40 -16.80
CA GLY A 145 18.22 -30.03 -16.80
C GLY A 145 17.91 -29.28 -15.52
N PRO A 146 18.26 -27.98 -15.48
CA PRO A 146 17.95 -27.12 -14.35
C PRO A 146 16.48 -26.69 -14.36
N MET A 147 15.95 -26.36 -13.18
CA MET A 147 14.60 -25.82 -13.04
C MET A 147 14.45 -24.47 -13.77
N MET A 148 13.26 -24.19 -14.28
CA MET A 148 12.96 -22.90 -14.90
C MET A 148 12.55 -21.88 -13.85
N LYS A 149 13.26 -20.74 -13.77
CA LYS A 149 12.91 -19.64 -12.87
C LYS A 149 12.66 -18.36 -13.65
N THR A 150 11.54 -17.70 -13.32
CA THR A 150 11.17 -16.40 -13.85
C THR A 150 10.95 -15.44 -12.68
N MET A 151 11.52 -14.24 -12.78
CA MET A 151 11.33 -13.16 -11.81
C MET A 151 10.57 -12.01 -12.44
N PHE A 152 9.78 -11.29 -11.63
CA PHE A 152 9.00 -10.16 -12.08
C PHE A 152 9.41 -8.91 -11.31
N ALA A 153 9.43 -7.77 -12.00
CA ALA A 153 9.58 -6.47 -11.36
C ALA A 153 8.48 -5.53 -11.86
N TYR A 154 7.87 -4.81 -10.93
CA TYR A 154 6.72 -3.95 -11.20
C TYR A 154 7.08 -2.50 -10.85
N SER A 155 6.73 -1.56 -11.73
CA SER A 155 6.89 -0.14 -11.47
C SER A 155 5.71 0.67 -11.99
N ASP A 156 5.65 1.94 -11.60
CA ASP A 156 4.63 2.88 -12.06
C ASP A 156 3.19 2.43 -11.72
N GLY A 157 3.01 1.88 -10.51
CA GLY A 157 1.71 1.52 -9.97
C GLY A 157 0.81 2.73 -9.78
N GLN A 158 -0.44 2.65 -10.22
CA GLN A 158 -1.42 3.74 -10.09
C GLN A 158 -2.74 3.26 -9.49
N LYS A 159 -3.30 4.10 -8.62
CA LYS A 159 -4.63 3.97 -8.06
C LYS A 159 -5.39 5.27 -8.30
N ASP A 160 -6.53 5.16 -8.96
CA ASP A 160 -7.48 6.26 -9.07
C ASP A 160 -8.16 6.49 -7.71
N ARG A 161 -8.06 7.72 -7.19
CA ARG A 161 -8.64 8.08 -5.88
C ARG A 161 -10.12 8.42 -5.99
N HIS A 162 -10.56 8.90 -7.15
CA HIS A 162 -11.96 9.22 -7.41
C HIS A 162 -12.77 7.93 -7.56
N GLU A 163 -12.31 7.04 -8.44
CA GLU A 163 -12.94 5.73 -8.70
C GLU A 163 -12.62 4.68 -7.62
N ARG A 164 -11.65 4.99 -6.74
CA ARG A 164 -11.14 4.08 -5.69
C ARG A 164 -10.58 2.78 -6.24
N GLU A 165 -10.07 2.80 -7.46
CA GLU A 165 -9.66 1.62 -8.21
C GLU A 165 -8.14 1.57 -8.43
N PHE A 166 -7.59 0.36 -8.39
CA PHE A 166 -6.19 0.12 -8.76
C PHE A 166 -6.10 -0.08 -10.28
N LEU A 167 -5.44 0.85 -10.96
CA LEU A 167 -5.34 0.85 -12.43
C LEU A 167 -4.28 -0.12 -12.97
N GLY A 168 -3.44 -0.68 -12.09
CA GLY A 168 -2.36 -1.59 -12.48
C GLY A 168 -0.97 -0.94 -12.35
N PHE A 169 0.02 -1.63 -12.90
CA PHE A 169 1.41 -1.17 -13.01
C PHE A 169 1.70 -0.74 -14.44
N GLY A 170 2.20 0.48 -14.62
CA GLY A 170 2.55 1.01 -15.94
C GLY A 170 3.72 0.29 -16.60
N LYS A 171 4.51 -0.48 -15.83
CA LYS A 171 5.60 -1.30 -16.36
C LYS A 171 5.78 -2.59 -15.59
N VAL A 172 5.95 -3.67 -16.35
CA VAL A 172 6.28 -5.02 -15.85
C VAL A 172 7.53 -5.51 -16.59
N VAL A 173 8.53 -5.96 -15.84
CA VAL A 173 9.73 -6.59 -16.39
C VAL A 173 9.76 -8.05 -15.97
N THR A 174 9.64 -8.94 -16.94
CA THR A 174 9.71 -10.39 -16.76
C THR A 174 11.11 -10.86 -17.10
N LYS A 175 11.85 -11.41 -16.14
CA LYS A 175 13.25 -11.82 -16.27
C LYS A 175 13.35 -13.34 -16.25
N ASN A 176 13.89 -13.92 -17.33
CA ASN A 176 14.23 -15.33 -17.34
C ASN A 176 15.62 -15.51 -16.73
N ILE A 177 15.70 -16.41 -15.75
CA ILE A 177 16.91 -16.66 -14.97
C ILE A 177 17.62 -17.92 -15.47
N ASP A 178 18.92 -17.82 -15.66
CA ASP A 178 19.82 -18.94 -15.87
C ASP A 178 20.18 -19.52 -14.50
N THR A 179 19.45 -20.56 -14.14
CA THR A 179 19.56 -21.25 -12.85
C THR A 179 20.84 -22.07 -12.71
N GLU A 180 21.59 -22.33 -13.80
CA GLU A 180 22.91 -22.95 -13.73
C GLU A 180 23.99 -21.95 -13.31
N GLN A 181 23.81 -20.67 -13.68
CA GLN A 181 24.69 -19.57 -13.30
C GLN A 181 24.31 -18.88 -11.98
N GLY A 182 23.19 -19.29 -11.37
CA GLY A 182 22.77 -18.89 -10.04
C GLY A 182 21.33 -18.38 -9.97
N GLU A 183 20.92 -17.95 -8.78
CA GLU A 183 19.50 -17.66 -8.47
C GLU A 183 18.94 -16.36 -9.08
N SER A 184 19.78 -15.56 -9.75
CA SER A 184 19.41 -14.24 -10.29
C SER A 184 20.15 -13.84 -11.57
N ALA A 185 20.86 -14.77 -12.21
CA ALA A 185 21.57 -14.50 -13.46
C ALA A 185 20.55 -14.36 -14.61
N VAL A 186 20.23 -13.12 -15.00
CA VAL A 186 19.29 -12.88 -16.10
C VAL A 186 19.98 -13.16 -17.43
N TYR A 187 19.36 -13.95 -18.32
CA TYR A 187 19.84 -14.12 -19.70
C TYR A 187 18.95 -13.41 -20.73
N ARG A 188 17.68 -13.22 -20.42
CA ARG A 188 16.69 -12.53 -21.25
C ARG A 188 15.65 -11.85 -20.36
N GLN A 189 15.15 -10.70 -20.80
CA GLN A 189 14.01 -10.06 -20.16
C GLN A 189 12.98 -9.58 -21.20
N ALA A 190 11.72 -9.57 -20.81
CA ALA A 190 10.65 -8.91 -21.53
C ALA A 190 10.18 -7.69 -20.73
N VAL A 191 10.15 -6.52 -21.36
CA VAL A 191 9.63 -5.29 -20.78
C VAL A 191 8.28 -5.01 -21.41
N GLN A 192 7.23 -4.93 -20.60
CA GLN A 192 5.88 -4.59 -21.03
C GLN A 192 5.47 -3.27 -20.39
N LEU A 193 4.92 -2.37 -21.19
CA LEU A 193 4.40 -1.08 -20.77
C LEU A 193 2.88 -1.09 -20.89
N TYR A 194 2.20 -0.64 -19.85
CA TYR A 194 0.75 -0.59 -19.80
C TYR A 194 0.25 0.83 -19.56
N ASP A 195 -0.90 1.16 -20.13
CA ASP A 195 -1.60 2.39 -19.82
C ASP A 195 -2.27 2.24 -18.45
N VAL A 196 -1.98 3.19 -17.57
CA VAL A 196 -2.53 3.32 -16.21
C VAL A 196 -3.00 4.74 -15.94
N SER A 197 -3.29 5.50 -17.02
CA SER A 197 -3.63 6.92 -16.94
C SER A 197 -5.07 7.18 -16.55
N THR A 198 -5.99 6.27 -16.92
CA THR A 198 -7.43 6.38 -16.65
C THR A 198 -8.06 5.01 -16.49
N TYR A 199 -9.20 4.95 -15.82
CA TYR A 199 -10.03 3.74 -15.71
C TYR A 199 -10.44 3.14 -17.08
N TYR A 200 -10.58 3.97 -18.13
CA TYR A 200 -10.97 3.50 -19.46
C TYR A 200 -9.82 2.88 -20.27
N ALA A 201 -8.59 3.28 -19.97
CA ALA A 201 -7.40 2.83 -20.70
C ALA A 201 -6.61 1.76 -19.93
N GLN A 202 -6.92 1.54 -18.65
CA GLN A 202 -6.20 0.62 -17.78
C GLN A 202 -6.05 -0.77 -18.43
N GLY A 203 -4.83 -1.29 -18.41
CA GLY A 203 -4.52 -2.63 -18.94
C GLY A 203 -4.24 -2.69 -20.44
N ASN A 204 -4.38 -1.58 -21.18
CA ASN A 204 -3.91 -1.52 -22.57
C ASN A 204 -2.38 -1.64 -22.61
N GLU A 205 -1.83 -2.62 -23.34
CA GLU A 205 -0.38 -2.75 -23.52
C GLU A 205 0.11 -1.71 -24.53
N LEU A 206 0.81 -0.67 -24.07
CA LEU A 206 1.36 0.40 -24.91
C LEU A 206 2.56 -0.08 -25.74
N GLY A 207 3.28 -1.08 -25.25
CA GLY A 207 4.36 -1.70 -26.00
C GLY A 207 5.05 -2.80 -25.23
N THR A 208 5.81 -3.60 -25.98
CA THR A 208 6.62 -4.69 -25.44
C THR A 208 7.97 -4.72 -26.12
N SER A 209 9.04 -5.01 -25.37
CA SER A 209 10.35 -5.33 -25.91
C SER A 209 10.90 -6.60 -25.30
N VAL A 210 11.59 -7.40 -26.12
CA VAL A 210 12.41 -8.51 -25.63
C VAL A 210 13.86 -8.08 -25.72
N GLU A 211 14.58 -8.18 -24.60
CA GLU A 211 15.92 -7.66 -24.41
C GLU A 211 16.86 -8.72 -23.84
N ASP A 212 18.15 -8.53 -24.08
CA ASP A 212 19.20 -9.23 -23.34
C ASP A 212 19.33 -8.72 -21.90
N ALA A 213 20.21 -9.34 -21.11
CA ALA A 213 20.49 -8.95 -19.73
C ALA A 213 21.06 -7.51 -19.57
N LYS A 214 21.61 -6.94 -20.64
CA LYS A 214 22.18 -5.59 -20.68
C LYS A 214 21.19 -4.53 -21.18
N GLY A 215 19.99 -4.94 -21.58
CA GLY A 215 18.94 -4.06 -22.13
C GLY A 215 19.02 -3.84 -23.64
N ASN A 216 19.83 -4.61 -24.37
CA ASN A 216 19.84 -4.54 -25.83
C ASN A 216 18.59 -5.24 -26.38
N LYS A 217 17.81 -4.52 -27.19
CA LYS A 217 16.54 -5.01 -27.74
C LYS A 217 16.75 -5.96 -28.92
N TYR A 218 16.09 -7.11 -28.86
CA TYR A 218 15.93 -8.02 -29.98
C TYR A 218 14.70 -7.69 -30.82
N THR A 219 13.59 -7.37 -30.16
CA THR A 219 12.32 -7.01 -30.78
C THR A 219 11.63 -5.92 -29.97
N GLU A 220 10.84 -5.09 -30.63
CA GLU A 220 9.99 -4.07 -30.02
C GLU A 220 8.67 -3.97 -30.78
N THR A 221 7.57 -3.92 -30.05
CA THR A 221 6.22 -3.64 -30.55
C THR A 221 5.67 -2.41 -29.81
N ARG A 222 4.94 -1.56 -30.53
CA ARG A 222 4.26 -0.39 -29.97
C ARG A 222 2.81 -0.38 -30.43
N ASN A 223 1.91 -0.12 -29.50
CA ASN A 223 0.49 -0.04 -29.78
C ASN A 223 -0.01 1.38 -29.51
N GLU A 224 -0.86 1.88 -30.40
CA GLU A 224 -1.56 3.15 -30.22
C GLU A 224 -3.06 2.88 -30.10
N TYR A 225 -3.69 3.51 -29.12
CA TYR A 225 -5.10 3.33 -28.82
C TYR A 225 -5.86 4.64 -29.02
N ASP A 226 -7.02 4.54 -29.65
CA ASP A 226 -7.93 5.66 -29.86
C ASP A 226 -9.19 5.48 -29.01
N GLY A 227 -9.52 6.50 -28.20
CA GLY A 227 -10.76 6.56 -27.45
C GLY A 227 -11.88 7.23 -28.26
N TYR A 228 -13.11 6.74 -28.14
CA TYR A 228 -14.28 7.34 -28.78
C TYR A 228 -15.43 7.48 -27.78
N TYR A 229 -16.12 8.62 -27.81
CA TYR A 229 -17.44 8.72 -27.18
C TYR A 229 -18.50 8.16 -28.12
N LEU A 230 -19.35 7.30 -27.55
CA LEU A 230 -20.52 6.76 -28.21
C LEU A 230 -21.76 7.54 -27.79
N THR A 231 -22.47 8.10 -28.76
CA THR A 231 -23.82 8.64 -28.54
C THR A 231 -24.82 7.77 -29.28
N ALA A 232 -25.80 7.23 -28.54
CA ALA A 232 -26.88 6.42 -29.10
C ALA A 232 -28.20 7.20 -29.08
N ASN A 233 -28.97 7.13 -30.17
CA ASN A 233 -30.34 7.63 -30.27
C ASN A 233 -31.20 6.60 -31.02
N GLY A 234 -31.88 5.73 -30.27
CA GLY A 234 -32.46 4.50 -30.82
C GLY A 234 -31.37 3.62 -31.43
N ASP A 235 -31.60 3.14 -32.65
CA ASP A 235 -30.64 2.29 -33.40
C ASP A 235 -29.54 3.10 -34.11
N LYS A 236 -29.46 4.42 -33.89
CA LYS A 236 -28.42 5.27 -34.48
C LYS A 236 -27.29 5.50 -33.48
N TYR A 237 -26.08 5.18 -33.92
CA TYR A 237 -24.85 5.32 -33.16
C TYR A 237 -23.91 6.31 -33.84
N THR A 238 -23.38 7.27 -33.08
CA THR A 238 -22.33 8.20 -33.53
C THR A 238 -21.10 8.05 -32.65
N PHE A 239 -19.94 7.90 -33.28
CA PHE A 239 -18.65 7.78 -32.61
C PHE A 239 -17.85 9.06 -32.81
N THR A 240 -17.43 9.70 -31.73
CA THR A 240 -16.59 10.91 -31.78
C THR A 240 -15.26 10.62 -31.12
N LYS A 241 -14.17 10.60 -31.92
CA LYS A 241 -12.81 10.38 -31.43
C LYS A 241 -12.46 11.42 -30.38
N GLN A 242 -11.93 10.97 -29.25
CA GLN A 242 -11.46 11.81 -28.16
C GLN A 242 -9.94 11.76 -28.09
N LYS A 243 -9.32 12.92 -27.89
CA LYS A 243 -7.87 12.99 -27.64
C LYS A 243 -7.51 12.58 -26.21
N LYS A 244 -8.45 12.74 -25.27
CA LYS A 244 -8.31 12.33 -23.88
C LYS A 244 -9.69 11.90 -23.39
N LEU A 245 -9.78 10.69 -22.84
CA LEU A 245 -10.98 10.25 -22.15
C LEU A 245 -10.97 10.92 -20.77
N CYS A 246 -11.97 11.75 -20.47
CA CYS A 246 -12.10 12.34 -19.15
C CYS A 246 -12.49 11.26 -18.13
N SER A 247 -11.69 11.12 -17.08
CA SER A 247 -12.10 10.63 -15.77
C SER A 247 -12.74 11.79 -15.00
#